data_AF-A0A7X5UMY7-F1
#
_entry.id   AF-A0A7X5UMY7-F1
#
_cell.length_a   1.000
_cell.length_b   1.000
_cell.length_c   1.000
_cell.angle_alpha   90.00
_cell.angle_beta   90.00
_cell.angle_gamma   90.00
#
_symmetry.space_group_name_H-M   'P 1'
#
loop_
_entity.id
_entity.type
_entity.pdbx_description
1 polymer ?
#
loop_
_entity_poly.entity_id
_entity_poly.type
_entity_poly.pdbx_seq_one_letter_code
_entity_poly.pdbx_strand_id
1 'polypeptide(L)'
;MAFAHSFLVELVDDVHDVTTLPTQQWASQRDAGRGAGVQIDADAYQRVLGEELRKLRKKRGWTRKELNDRLQSDISLQTLATYELGTRQCSVVRLVEICLALDEPPHELLGRVHRRVFSDEPGKLRINLATVAADDQAELGPLRRWAQGRLALSDSPDVHLDRTALDRMAELCGLQTQELVKRLQELSAAPR
;
A
#
# COMPACT_ATOMS: atom_id res chain seq x y z
N MET A 1 66.73 27.89 -2.49
CA MET A 1 66.44 28.46 -1.16
C MET A 1 64.94 28.71 -1.05
N ALA A 2 64.42 28.50 0.16
CA ALA A 2 63.07 28.82 0.66
C ALA A 2 61.94 27.80 0.39
N PHE A 3 61.44 27.33 1.53
CA PHE A 3 60.36 26.38 1.84
C PHE A 3 58.99 27.09 1.93
N ALA A 4 57.94 26.26 2.05
CA ALA A 4 56.64 26.51 2.70
C ALA A 4 55.61 27.36 1.89
N HIS A 5 54.30 27.10 1.85
CA HIS A 5 53.43 26.31 2.72
C HIS A 5 52.11 25.99 1.99
N SER A 6 51.50 24.84 2.32
CA SER A 6 50.17 24.36 1.93
C SER A 6 49.02 25.25 2.45
N PHE A 7 47.97 25.47 1.65
CA PHE A 7 46.55 25.39 2.10
C PHE A 7 45.51 25.59 0.96
N LEU A 8 44.71 24.54 0.72
CA LEU A 8 43.28 24.48 0.31
C LEU A 8 42.70 25.22 -0.94
N VAL A 9 41.76 24.50 -1.59
CA VAL A 9 40.66 24.94 -2.50
C VAL A 9 41.09 25.06 -3.98
N GLU A 10 40.48 24.44 -5.01
CA GLU A 10 39.22 23.75 -5.21
C GLU A 10 39.29 22.80 -6.41
N LEU A 11 38.39 21.81 -6.39
CA LEU A 11 38.25 20.70 -7.31
C LEU A 11 36.99 20.92 -8.14
N VAL A 12 37.08 21.59 -9.29
CA VAL A 12 36.09 21.54 -10.38
C VAL A 12 36.80 21.89 -11.68
N ASP A 13 37.01 20.90 -12.56
CA ASP A 13 36.91 21.03 -14.02
C ASP A 13 37.50 19.77 -14.66
N ASP A 14 36.67 18.73 -14.82
CA ASP A 14 36.92 17.71 -15.84
C ASP A 14 35.60 17.04 -16.26
N VAL A 15 34.83 17.78 -17.06
CA VAL A 15 33.67 17.23 -17.79
C VAL A 15 33.91 17.51 -19.26
N HIS A 16 34.78 16.73 -19.91
CA HIS A 16 34.77 16.56 -21.37
C HIS A 16 35.43 15.24 -21.76
N ASP A 17 34.74 14.11 -21.60
CA ASP A 17 34.77 13.04 -22.62
C ASP A 17 33.69 11.95 -22.37
N VAL A 18 32.47 12.17 -22.87
CA VAL A 18 31.45 11.11 -22.96
C VAL A 18 30.76 11.20 -24.32
N THR A 19 31.50 10.93 -25.38
CA THR A 19 30.88 10.60 -26.67
C THR A 19 31.78 9.66 -27.46
N THR A 20 31.71 8.36 -27.16
CA THR A 20 31.66 7.26 -28.14
C THR A 20 31.64 5.91 -27.43
N LEU A 21 30.46 5.31 -27.26
CA LEU A 21 30.33 3.85 -27.13
C LEU A 21 29.15 3.37 -28.02
N PRO A 22 29.25 2.20 -28.68
CA PRO A 22 28.30 1.79 -29.71
C PRO A 22 26.95 1.34 -29.11
N THR A 23 25.87 1.85 -29.70
CA THR A 23 24.47 1.79 -29.22
C THR A 23 23.76 0.42 -29.38
N GLN A 24 24.46 -0.69 -29.65
CA GLN A 24 23.81 -1.93 -30.10
C GLN A 24 23.78 -3.12 -29.12
N GLN A 25 24.38 -3.04 -27.93
CA GLN A 25 24.43 -4.20 -27.00
C GLN A 25 23.48 -4.16 -25.80
N TRP A 26 22.70 -3.09 -25.62
CA TRP A 26 21.81 -2.91 -24.46
C TRP A 26 20.37 -3.46 -24.63
N ALA A 27 20.00 -3.89 -25.84
CA ALA A 27 18.61 -4.29 -26.14
C ALA A 27 18.28 -5.73 -25.73
N SER A 28 19.28 -6.61 -25.56
CA SER A 28 19.03 -8.05 -25.42
C SER A 28 19.18 -8.61 -24.00
N GLN A 29 19.57 -7.79 -23.02
CA GLN A 29 19.80 -8.23 -21.63
C GLN A 29 18.83 -7.64 -20.59
N ARG A 30 17.86 -6.79 -20.98
CA ARG A 30 16.95 -6.13 -20.01
C ARG A 30 15.67 -6.91 -19.67
N ASP A 31 15.42 -8.06 -20.31
CA ASP A 31 14.16 -8.81 -20.13
C ASP A 31 14.26 -10.11 -19.31
N ALA A 32 15.45 -10.51 -18.87
CA ALA A 32 15.62 -11.70 -18.03
C ALA A 32 15.93 -11.28 -16.58
N GLY A 33 14.92 -10.83 -15.82
CA GLY A 33 15.11 -10.58 -14.39
C GLY A 33 14.26 -9.50 -13.72
N ARG A 34 13.17 -9.01 -14.32
CA ARG A 34 12.16 -8.28 -13.55
C ARG A 34 11.42 -9.29 -12.68
N GLY A 35 11.88 -9.46 -11.44
CA GLY A 35 11.09 -10.10 -10.39
C GLY A 35 9.68 -9.52 -10.40
N ALA A 36 8.68 -10.36 -10.18
CA ALA A 36 7.26 -10.02 -10.22
C ALA A 36 7.01 -8.66 -9.54
N GLY A 37 6.95 -7.60 -10.36
CA GLY A 37 6.85 -6.24 -9.87
C GLY A 37 5.48 -6.09 -9.23
N VAL A 38 5.44 -5.49 -8.04
CA VAL A 38 4.16 -5.11 -7.41
C VAL A 38 3.47 -4.13 -8.36
N GLN A 39 2.49 -4.62 -9.12
CA GLN A 39 1.64 -3.77 -9.95
C GLN A 39 0.55 -3.21 -9.05
N ILE A 40 0.64 -1.91 -8.78
CA ILE A 40 -0.41 -1.19 -8.06
C ILE A 40 -1.52 -0.90 -9.07
N ASP A 41 -2.74 -1.38 -8.81
CA ASP A 41 -3.93 -0.88 -9.48
C ASP A 41 -4.18 0.57 -9.05
N ALA A 42 -3.64 1.50 -9.84
CA ALA A 42 -3.67 2.92 -9.55
C ALA A 42 -5.12 3.47 -9.52
N ASP A 43 -6.01 2.92 -10.34
CA ASP A 43 -7.41 3.35 -10.41
C ASP A 43 -8.18 2.90 -9.16
N ALA A 44 -7.98 1.64 -8.73
CA ALA A 44 -8.53 1.15 -7.46
C ALA A 44 -7.98 1.95 -6.27
N TYR A 45 -6.68 2.23 -6.26
CA TYR A 45 -6.05 3.01 -5.19
C TYR A 45 -6.62 4.43 -5.10
N GLN A 46 -6.78 5.08 -6.25
CA GLN A 46 -7.33 6.43 -6.36
C GLN A 46 -8.80 6.50 -5.95
N ARG A 47 -9.63 5.51 -6.34
CA ARG A 47 -11.03 5.40 -5.93
C ARG A 47 -11.14 5.27 -4.41
N VAL A 48 -10.38 4.35 -3.81
CA VAL A 48 -10.40 4.13 -2.36
C VAL A 48 -9.91 5.37 -1.61
N LEU A 49 -8.87 6.05 -2.10
CA LEU A 49 -8.40 7.33 -1.54
C LEU A 49 -9.52 8.38 -1.53
N GLY A 50 -10.20 8.57 -2.66
CA GLY A 50 -11.31 9.53 -2.76
C GLY A 50 -12.45 9.23 -1.79
N GLU A 51 -12.83 7.95 -1.65
CA GLU A 51 -13.83 7.51 -0.68
C GLU A 51 -13.42 7.81 0.76
N GLU A 52 -12.16 7.56 1.14
CA GLU A 52 -11.69 7.86 2.49
C GLU A 52 -11.67 9.38 2.77
N LEU A 53 -11.26 10.21 1.81
CA LEU A 53 -11.36 11.67 1.93
C LEU A 53 -12.82 12.11 2.11
N ARG A 54 -13.74 11.56 1.31
CA ARG A 54 -15.18 11.85 1.43
C ARG A 54 -15.73 11.43 2.80
N LYS A 55 -15.31 10.28 3.32
CA LYS A 55 -15.70 9.79 4.66
C LYS A 55 -15.22 10.73 5.75
N LEU A 56 -13.96 11.15 5.71
CA LEU A 56 -13.41 12.11 6.68
C LEU A 56 -14.18 13.42 6.70
N ARG A 57 -14.43 14.01 5.52
CA ARG A 57 -15.24 15.24 5.42
C ARG A 57 -16.64 15.04 6.00
N LYS A 58 -17.32 13.93 5.67
CA LYS A 58 -18.65 13.62 6.21
C LYS A 58 -18.63 13.39 7.72
N LYS A 59 -17.59 12.76 8.27
CA LYS A 59 -17.40 12.55 9.71
C LYS A 59 -17.31 13.87 10.47
N ARG A 60 -16.78 14.92 9.84
CA ARG A 60 -16.75 16.29 10.35
C ARG A 60 -18.09 17.04 10.20
N GLY A 61 -19.06 16.47 9.49
CA GLY A 61 -20.33 17.12 9.18
C GLY A 61 -20.22 18.21 8.11
N TRP A 62 -19.11 18.30 7.39
CA TRP A 62 -18.87 19.40 6.44
C TRP A 62 -19.38 19.10 5.04
N THR A 63 -19.89 20.12 4.38
CA THR A 63 -20.06 20.21 2.94
C THR A 63 -18.71 20.38 2.24
N ARG A 64 -18.67 20.17 0.92
CA ARG A 64 -17.47 20.45 0.13
C ARG A 64 -17.07 21.91 0.17
N LYS A 65 -18.06 22.81 0.24
CA LYS A 65 -17.82 24.25 0.37
C LYS A 65 -17.07 24.56 1.65
N GLU A 66 -17.54 24.03 2.78
CA GLU A 66 -16.89 24.24 4.08
C GLU A 66 -15.48 23.64 4.14
N LEU A 67 -15.23 22.50 3.50
CA LEU A 67 -13.86 21.99 3.36
C LEU A 67 -13.02 22.92 2.49
N ASN A 68 -13.54 23.38 1.35
CA ASN A 68 -12.83 24.28 0.45
C ASN A 68 -12.45 25.60 1.13
N ASP A 69 -13.36 26.17 1.92
CA ASP A 69 -13.14 27.40 2.70
C ASP A 69 -12.01 27.27 3.75
N ARG A 70 -11.56 26.04 4.05
CA ARG A 70 -10.47 25.71 4.97
C ARG A 70 -9.15 25.36 4.28
N LEU A 71 -9.16 25.20 2.96
CA LEU A 71 -7.94 24.95 2.19
C LEU A 71 -7.14 26.25 2.06
N GLN A 72 -5.82 26.14 1.99
CA GLN A 72 -4.95 27.29 1.78
C GLN A 72 -4.96 27.77 0.33
N SER A 73 -5.30 26.87 -0.59
CA SER A 73 -5.28 27.12 -2.01
C SER A 73 -6.65 27.03 -2.64
N ASP A 74 -6.85 27.87 -3.65
CA ASP A 74 -8.12 27.98 -4.36
C ASP A 74 -8.26 26.81 -5.34
N ILE A 75 -9.18 25.88 -5.02
CA ILE A 75 -9.63 24.85 -5.95
C ILE A 75 -11.14 24.94 -6.13
N SER A 76 -11.61 24.60 -7.33
CA SER A 76 -13.04 24.55 -7.56
C SER A 76 -13.71 23.42 -6.76
N LEU A 77 -14.96 23.62 -6.37
CA LEU A 77 -15.78 22.57 -5.73
C LEU A 77 -15.89 21.31 -6.61
N GLN A 78 -15.86 21.48 -7.93
CA GLN A 78 -15.83 20.38 -8.88
C GLN A 78 -14.53 19.58 -8.79
N THR A 79 -13.38 20.26 -8.67
CA THR A 79 -12.08 19.60 -8.47
C THR A 79 -12.09 18.77 -7.19
N LEU A 80 -12.54 19.37 -6.07
CA LEU A 80 -12.68 18.64 -4.81
C LEU A 80 -13.65 17.46 -4.91
N ALA A 81 -14.74 17.59 -5.67
CA ALA A 81 -15.66 16.49 -5.95
C ALA A 81 -15.01 15.36 -6.75
N THR A 82 -14.18 15.66 -7.75
CA THR A 82 -13.45 14.63 -8.53
C THR A 82 -12.38 13.92 -7.72
N TYR A 83 -11.75 14.59 -6.75
CA TYR A 83 -10.85 13.95 -5.79
C TYR A 83 -11.59 12.97 -4.90
N GLU A 84 -12.73 13.38 -4.32
CA GLU A 84 -13.55 12.51 -3.47
C GLU A 84 -14.23 11.36 -4.21
N LEU A 85 -14.45 11.50 -5.52
CA LEU A 85 -14.94 10.40 -6.36
C LEU A 85 -13.79 9.47 -6.77
N GLY A 86 -12.54 9.92 -6.63
CA GLY A 86 -11.36 9.20 -7.10
C GLY A 86 -11.25 9.15 -8.62
N THR A 87 -11.87 10.07 -9.35
CA THR A 87 -11.75 10.17 -10.82
C THR A 87 -10.67 11.14 -11.28
N ARG A 88 -10.02 11.83 -10.34
CA ARG A 88 -8.87 12.68 -10.60
C ARG A 88 -7.74 12.44 -9.60
N GLN A 89 -6.51 12.33 -10.09
CA GLN A 89 -5.31 12.31 -9.24
C GLN A 89 -5.07 13.67 -8.61
N CYS A 90 -4.65 13.67 -7.34
CA CYS A 90 -4.14 14.86 -6.66
C CYS A 90 -2.63 14.71 -6.42
N SER A 91 -1.90 15.82 -6.41
CA SER A 91 -0.50 15.81 -6.00
C SER A 91 -0.38 15.46 -4.52
N VAL A 92 0.80 15.00 -4.08
CA VAL A 92 1.06 14.72 -2.67
C VAL A 92 0.84 15.96 -1.80
N VAL A 93 1.29 17.14 -2.24
CA VAL A 93 1.08 18.41 -1.54
C VAL A 93 -0.41 18.71 -1.37
N ARG A 94 -1.21 18.49 -2.43
CA ARG A 94 -2.66 18.66 -2.38
C ARG A 94 -3.32 17.70 -1.40
N LEU A 95 -2.89 16.44 -1.40
CA LEU A 95 -3.37 15.45 -0.44
C LEU A 95 -3.09 15.89 1.00
N VAL A 96 -1.85 16.30 1.28
CA VAL A 96 -1.43 16.76 2.61
C VAL A 96 -2.29 17.94 3.07
N GLU A 97 -2.50 18.94 2.21
CA GLU A 97 -3.35 20.09 2.53
C GLU A 97 -4.78 19.68 2.89
N ILE A 98 -5.41 18.81 2.10
CA ILE A 98 -6.79 18.33 2.35
C ILE A 98 -6.83 17.55 3.67
N CYS A 99 -5.85 16.68 3.92
CA CYS A 99 -5.75 15.91 5.16
C CYS A 99 -5.64 16.81 6.39
N LEU A 100 -4.75 17.81 6.34
CA LEU A 100 -4.57 18.77 7.43
C LEU A 100 -5.84 19.59 7.67
N ALA A 101 -6.53 20.04 6.60
CA ALA A 101 -7.80 20.74 6.74
C ALA A 101 -8.90 19.89 7.41
N LEU A 102 -8.81 18.55 7.32
CA LEU A 102 -9.72 17.59 7.95
C LEU A 102 -9.25 17.12 9.35
N ASP A 103 -8.21 17.76 9.91
CA ASP A 103 -7.36 17.31 11.02
C ASP A 103 -7.07 15.80 11.01
N GLU A 104 -6.58 15.30 9.88
CA GLU A 104 -6.15 13.92 9.72
C GLU A 104 -4.67 13.88 9.28
N PRO A 105 -3.81 13.07 9.92
CA PRO A 105 -2.45 12.86 9.42
C PRO A 105 -2.45 12.13 8.07
N PRO A 106 -1.73 12.60 7.04
CA PRO A 106 -1.74 11.97 5.71
C PRO A 106 -1.32 10.50 5.69
N HIS A 107 -0.39 10.10 6.55
CA HIS A 107 0.08 8.71 6.65
C HIS A 107 -0.99 7.77 7.22
N GLU A 108 -1.86 8.24 8.13
CA GLU A 108 -2.97 7.44 8.65
C GLU A 108 -4.03 7.17 7.57
N LEU A 109 -4.35 8.20 6.78
CA LEU A 109 -5.21 8.05 5.61
C LEU A 109 -4.63 7.05 4.62
N LEU A 110 -3.37 7.21 4.24
CA LEU A 110 -2.69 6.29 3.31
C LEU A 110 -2.60 4.87 3.86
N GLY A 111 -2.41 4.70 5.18
CA GLY A 111 -2.47 3.41 5.84
C GLY A 111 -3.84 2.73 5.70
N ARG A 112 -4.93 3.48 5.85
CA ARG A 112 -6.29 2.97 5.61
C ARG A 112 -6.53 2.63 4.14
N VAL A 113 -6.09 3.48 3.23
CA VAL A 113 -6.22 3.23 1.78
C VAL A 113 -5.42 1.99 1.39
N HIS A 114 -4.17 1.88 1.83
CA HIS A 114 -3.33 0.72 1.59
C HIS A 114 -3.99 -0.56 2.11
N ARG A 115 -4.47 -0.56 3.38
CA ARG A 115 -5.21 -1.70 3.91
C ARG A 115 -6.44 -2.03 3.08
N ARG A 116 -7.22 -1.05 2.64
CA ARG A 116 -8.41 -1.32 1.83
C ARG A 116 -8.05 -1.83 0.43
N VAL A 117 -7.08 -1.25 -0.26
CA VAL A 117 -6.72 -1.65 -1.63
C VAL A 117 -6.09 -3.04 -1.66
N PHE A 118 -5.20 -3.34 -0.71
CA PHE A 118 -4.46 -4.61 -0.70
C PHE A 118 -5.16 -5.71 0.11
N SER A 119 -6.16 -5.37 0.94
CA SER A 119 -7.08 -6.35 1.54
C SER A 119 -8.39 -6.52 0.75
N ASP A 120 -8.77 -5.57 -0.14
CA ASP A 120 -9.96 -5.66 -1.02
C ASP A 120 -9.59 -6.00 -2.49
N GLU A 121 -8.42 -6.58 -2.78
CA GLU A 121 -8.30 -7.31 -4.04
C GLU A 121 -9.40 -8.40 -4.03
N PRO A 122 -10.36 -8.42 -4.98
CA PRO A 122 -11.45 -9.38 -4.95
C PRO A 122 -10.89 -10.80 -4.88
N GLY A 123 -11.04 -11.44 -3.71
CA GLY A 123 -10.54 -12.79 -3.46
C GLY A 123 -9.21 -12.89 -2.71
N LYS A 124 -8.55 -11.80 -2.28
CA LYS A 124 -7.38 -11.89 -1.38
C LYS A 124 -7.74 -11.53 0.07
N LEU A 125 -7.59 -12.50 0.97
CA LEU A 125 -7.80 -12.32 2.41
C LEU A 125 -6.45 -12.21 3.13
N ARG A 126 -6.21 -11.10 3.83
CA ARG A 126 -5.06 -10.96 4.72
C ARG A 126 -5.35 -11.66 6.04
N ILE A 127 -4.42 -12.50 6.50
CA ILE A 127 -4.49 -13.18 7.80
C ILE A 127 -3.18 -13.03 8.56
N ASN A 128 -3.27 -13.04 9.89
CA ASN A 128 -2.13 -13.15 10.78
C ASN A 128 -1.94 -14.62 11.18
N LEU A 129 -0.80 -15.19 10.80
CA LEU A 129 -0.47 -16.59 11.06
C LEU A 129 -0.38 -16.90 12.55
N ALA A 130 0.07 -15.97 13.39
CA ALA A 130 0.18 -16.20 14.83
C ALA A 130 -1.22 -16.35 15.46
N THR A 131 -2.18 -15.53 15.04
CA THR A 131 -3.58 -15.65 15.48
C THR A 131 -4.18 -16.99 15.03
N VAL A 132 -3.99 -17.39 13.76
CA VAL A 132 -4.49 -18.67 13.24
C VAL A 132 -3.82 -19.87 13.92
N ALA A 133 -2.53 -19.77 14.25
CA ALA A 133 -1.79 -20.82 14.95
C ALA A 133 -2.22 -20.99 16.42
N ALA A 134 -2.76 -19.93 17.04
CA ALA A 134 -3.20 -19.91 18.43
C ALA A 134 -4.68 -20.27 18.62
N ASP A 135 -5.51 -20.16 17.58
CA ASP A 135 -6.94 -20.52 17.63
C ASP A 135 -7.13 -22.02 17.95
N ASP A 136 -8.08 -22.37 18.80
CA ASP A 136 -8.30 -23.72 19.32
C ASP A 136 -9.50 -24.46 18.68
N GLN A 137 -10.19 -23.86 17.71
CA GLN A 137 -11.32 -24.50 17.02
C GLN A 137 -10.86 -25.80 16.33
N ALA A 138 -11.58 -26.88 16.55
CA ALA A 138 -11.18 -28.21 16.07
C ALA A 138 -11.17 -28.27 14.53
N GLU A 139 -12.15 -27.61 13.90
CA GLU A 139 -12.35 -27.57 12.45
C GLU A 139 -11.21 -26.84 11.73
N LEU A 140 -10.55 -25.89 12.40
CA LEU A 140 -9.41 -25.14 11.86
C LEU A 140 -8.07 -25.85 12.06
N GLY A 141 -8.06 -27.09 12.58
CA GLY A 141 -6.85 -27.88 12.83
C GLY A 141 -5.87 -27.96 11.64
N PRO A 142 -6.32 -28.17 10.39
CA PRO A 142 -5.45 -28.10 9.20
C PRO A 142 -4.79 -26.73 9.00
N LEU A 143 -5.55 -25.63 9.13
CA LEU A 143 -5.01 -24.27 9.03
C LEU A 143 -4.02 -23.97 10.14
N ARG A 144 -4.29 -24.40 11.37
CA ARG A 144 -3.39 -24.22 12.52
C ARG A 144 -2.01 -24.81 12.24
N ARG A 145 -1.97 -26.07 11.79
CA ARG A 145 -0.71 -26.75 11.44
C ARG A 145 0.02 -26.06 10.29
N TRP A 146 -0.71 -25.66 9.27
CA TRP A 146 -0.15 -24.91 8.15
C TRP A 146 0.45 -23.57 8.59
N ALA A 147 -0.25 -22.83 9.46
CA ALA A 147 0.20 -21.54 9.98
C ALA A 147 1.45 -21.67 10.85
N GLN A 148 1.50 -22.68 11.73
CA GLN A 148 2.68 -23.02 12.52
C GLN A 148 3.90 -23.33 11.63
N GLY A 149 3.70 -24.17 10.60
CA GLY A 149 4.77 -24.50 9.64
C GLY A 149 5.26 -23.28 8.86
N ARG A 150 4.35 -22.36 8.48
CA ARG A 150 4.72 -21.12 7.80
C ARG A 150 5.46 -20.13 8.70
N LEU A 151 5.05 -19.98 9.96
CA LEU A 151 5.74 -19.13 10.94
C LEU A 151 7.18 -19.57 11.18
N ALA A 152 7.44 -20.88 11.18
CA ALA A 152 8.79 -21.41 11.34
C ALA A 152 9.73 -21.08 10.16
N LEU A 153 9.17 -20.68 9.00
CA LEU A 153 9.90 -20.47 7.74
C LEU A 153 9.87 -19.01 7.25
N SER A 154 9.20 -18.10 7.97
CA SER A 154 8.93 -16.73 7.51
C SER A 154 9.20 -15.72 8.61
N ASP A 155 9.90 -14.64 8.27
CA ASP A 155 10.13 -13.51 9.19
C ASP A 155 8.86 -12.64 9.39
N SER A 156 7.86 -12.79 8.50
CA SER A 156 6.59 -12.06 8.61
C SER A 156 5.44 -12.98 9.05
N PRO A 157 4.65 -12.58 10.07
CA PRO A 157 3.46 -13.31 10.49
C PRO A 157 2.24 -13.00 9.62
N ASP A 158 2.28 -12.00 8.74
CA ASP A 158 1.13 -11.62 7.91
C ASP A 158 1.26 -12.19 6.50
N VAL A 159 0.20 -12.83 6.02
CA VAL A 159 0.12 -13.39 4.66
C VAL A 159 -1.20 -13.05 3.99
N HIS A 160 -1.22 -13.09 2.65
CA HIS A 160 -2.41 -12.92 1.85
C HIS A 160 -2.78 -14.26 1.20
N LEU A 161 -4.05 -14.63 1.30
CA LEU A 161 -4.61 -15.84 0.69
C LEU A 161 -5.53 -15.45 -0.44
N ASP A 162 -5.23 -15.85 -1.67
CA ASP A 162 -6.15 -15.68 -2.80
C ASP A 162 -7.34 -16.66 -2.74
N ARG A 163 -8.27 -16.53 -3.69
CA ARG A 163 -9.49 -17.34 -3.74
C ARG A 163 -9.18 -18.83 -3.89
N THR A 164 -8.18 -19.17 -4.71
CA THR A 164 -7.78 -20.57 -4.92
C THR A 164 -7.20 -21.16 -3.64
N ALA A 165 -6.37 -20.42 -2.92
CA ALA A 165 -5.85 -20.82 -1.63
C ALA A 165 -6.96 -21.00 -0.58
N LEU A 166 -7.91 -20.06 -0.53
CA LEU A 166 -9.07 -20.12 0.38
C LEU A 166 -9.96 -21.33 0.08
N ASP A 167 -10.24 -21.63 -1.19
CA ASP A 167 -11.05 -22.79 -1.58
C ASP A 167 -10.36 -24.10 -1.16
N ARG A 168 -9.03 -24.22 -1.36
CA ARG A 168 -8.26 -25.41 -0.94
C ARG A 168 -8.18 -25.55 0.57
N MET A 169 -8.04 -24.45 1.29
CA MET A 169 -8.01 -24.47 2.75
C MET A 169 -9.37 -24.84 3.34
N ALA A 170 -10.45 -24.37 2.73
CA ALA A 170 -11.82 -24.73 3.13
C ALA A 170 -12.07 -26.23 2.91
N GLU A 171 -11.63 -26.76 1.77
CA GLU A 171 -11.67 -28.19 1.46
C GLU A 171 -10.92 -29.02 2.51
N LEU A 172 -9.69 -28.63 2.87
CA LEU A 172 -8.90 -29.30 3.91
C LEU A 172 -9.55 -29.28 5.29
N CYS A 173 -10.28 -28.21 5.61
CA CYS A 173 -11.03 -28.06 6.86
C CYS A 173 -12.43 -28.69 6.83
N GLY A 174 -12.89 -29.20 5.68
CA GLY A 174 -14.27 -29.68 5.53
C GLY A 174 -15.32 -28.57 5.66
N LEU A 175 -14.96 -27.32 5.36
CA LEU A 175 -15.83 -26.14 5.44
C LEU A 175 -16.20 -25.63 4.05
N GLN A 176 -17.28 -24.86 3.96
CA GLN A 176 -17.53 -24.03 2.78
C GLN A 176 -16.57 -22.83 2.78
N THR A 177 -16.11 -22.39 1.61
CA THR A 177 -15.18 -21.24 1.50
C THR A 177 -15.71 -20.00 2.20
N GLN A 178 -17.01 -19.70 2.07
CA GLN A 178 -17.61 -18.52 2.71
C GLN A 178 -17.57 -18.60 4.25
N GLU A 179 -17.77 -19.80 4.80
CA GLU A 179 -17.67 -20.04 6.24
C GLU A 179 -16.23 -19.89 6.73
N LEU A 180 -15.26 -20.42 5.98
CA LEU A 180 -13.84 -20.23 6.31
C LEU A 180 -13.44 -18.75 6.28
N VAL A 181 -13.85 -18.03 5.22
CA VAL A 181 -13.55 -16.59 5.08
C VAL A 181 -14.09 -15.80 6.26
N LYS A 182 -15.35 -16.07 6.66
CA LYS A 182 -15.98 -15.40 7.80
C LYS A 182 -15.19 -15.62 9.10
N ARG A 183 -14.81 -16.86 9.41
CA ARG A 183 -14.02 -17.18 10.62
C ARG A 183 -12.65 -16.52 10.62
N LEU A 184 -11.96 -16.53 9.48
CA LEU A 184 -10.66 -15.89 9.34
C LEU A 184 -10.76 -14.36 9.46
N GLN A 185 -11.85 -13.76 8.97
CA GLN A 185 -12.13 -12.34 9.16
C GLN A 185 -12.38 -12.00 10.63
N GLU A 186 -13.16 -12.82 11.33
CA GLU A 186 -13.41 -12.67 12.78
C GLU A 186 -12.09 -12.75 13.59
N LEU A 187 -11.22 -13.70 13.26
CA LEU A 187 -9.89 -13.82 13.86
C LEU A 187 -9.00 -12.60 13.56
N SER A 188 -9.09 -12.03 12.36
CA SER A 188 -8.32 -10.84 11.98
C SER A 188 -8.82 -9.54 12.63
N ALA A 189 -10.09 -9.52 13.06
CA ALA A 189 -10.75 -8.36 13.66
C ALA A 189 -10.63 -8.32 15.20
N ALA A 190 -10.27 -9.43 15.83
CA ALA A 190 -10.08 -9.49 17.28
C ALA A 190 -8.91 -8.57 17.72
N PRO A 191 -9.11 -7.70 18.72
CA PRO A 191 -8.05 -6.84 19.24
C PRO A 191 -6.93 -7.69 19.87
N ARG A 192 -5.67 -7.32 19.56
CA ARG A 192 -4.44 -7.95 20.06
C ARG A 192 -4.27 -7.80 21.56
#